data_AF-A0A1Y3TIH1-F1
#
_entry.id   AF-A0A1Y3TIH1-F1
#
_cell.length_a   1.000
_cell.length_b   1.000
_cell.length_c   1.000
_cell.angle_alpha   90.00
_cell.angle_beta   90.00
_cell.angle_gamma   90.00
#
_symmetry.space_group_name_H-M   'P 1'
#
loop_
_entity.id
_entity.type
_entity.pdbx_description
1 polymer ?
#
loop_
_entity_poly.entity_id
_entity_poly.type
_entity_poly.pdbx_seq_one_letter_code
_entity_poly.pdbx_strand_id
1 'polypeptide(L)'
;MKAEKSDNIKKNYQEISVKELLAMSAVQEAIKKYVAVPEKILIKGARSPYQNPDTKLVTQKIEGLSGTSIMDATAVGFTLVGMELDSKNAINKMYRIVEYTVGLEANMSGGKFGGYSATGLKLLVTKMEEVRNGENENA
;
A
#
# COMPACT_ATOMS: atom_id res chain seq x y z
N MET A 1 -26.06 -22.48 11.11
CA MET A 1 -24.92 -22.69 10.18
C MET A 1 -24.88 -21.50 9.23
N LYS A 2 -23.80 -20.69 9.27
CA LYS A 2 -23.61 -19.61 8.29
C LYS A 2 -23.20 -20.27 6.98
N ALA A 3 -23.97 -20.05 5.92
CA ALA A 3 -23.61 -20.49 4.58
C ALA A 3 -22.33 -19.75 4.16
N GLU A 4 -21.22 -20.47 4.05
CA GLU A 4 -20.08 -20.02 3.27
C GLU A 4 -20.56 -19.88 1.83
N LYS A 5 -20.71 -18.64 1.36
CA LYS A 5 -20.97 -18.39 -0.05
C LYS A 5 -19.75 -18.89 -0.82
N SER A 6 -19.96 -19.90 -1.64
CA SER A 6 -18.99 -20.37 -2.63
C SER A 6 -18.72 -19.22 -3.63
N ASP A 7 -17.71 -18.40 -3.35
CA ASP A 7 -17.25 -17.33 -4.25
C ASP A 7 -16.50 -17.86 -5.50
N ASN A 8 -16.56 -19.17 -5.75
CA ASN A 8 -15.78 -19.84 -6.80
C ASN A 8 -16.57 -20.07 -8.10
N ILE A 9 -17.44 -19.12 -8.48
CA ILE A 9 -18.09 -19.15 -9.79
C ILE A 9 -17.10 -18.58 -10.81
N LYS A 10 -16.50 -19.45 -11.63
CA LYS A 10 -15.65 -19.03 -12.75
C LYS A 10 -16.47 -18.19 -13.72
N LYS A 11 -16.11 -16.90 -13.85
CA LYS A 11 -16.70 -15.98 -14.84
C LYS A 11 -16.03 -16.17 -16.20
N ASN A 12 -16.71 -15.73 -17.27
CA ASN A 12 -16.08 -15.64 -18.58
C ASN A 12 -14.92 -14.64 -18.54
N TYR A 13 -13.80 -14.92 -19.22
CA TYR A 13 -12.60 -14.09 -19.20
C TYR A 13 -12.86 -12.62 -19.61
N GLN A 14 -13.87 -12.37 -20.45
CA GLN A 14 -14.26 -11.02 -20.89
C GLN A 14 -14.98 -10.21 -19.81
N GLU A 15 -15.53 -10.88 -18.79
CA GLU A 15 -16.35 -10.27 -17.73
C GLU A 15 -15.55 -10.04 -16.44
N ILE A 16 -14.30 -10.51 -16.41
CA ILE A 16 -13.46 -10.44 -15.22
C ILE A 16 -12.81 -9.06 -15.10
N SER A 17 -13.05 -8.40 -13.98
CA SER A 17 -12.30 -7.20 -13.60
C SER A 17 -10.92 -7.59 -13.07
N VAL A 18 -9.86 -7.18 -13.76
CA VAL A 18 -8.47 -7.35 -13.30
C VAL A 18 -8.26 -6.75 -11.91
N LYS A 19 -8.95 -5.63 -11.62
CA LYS A 19 -8.91 -4.99 -10.30
C LYS A 19 -9.51 -5.89 -9.21
N GLU A 20 -10.61 -6.58 -9.50
CA GLU A 20 -11.22 -7.53 -8.56
C GLU A 20 -10.34 -8.77 -8.37
N LEU A 21 -9.76 -9.31 -9.45
CA LEU A 21 -8.81 -10.43 -9.35
C LEU A 21 -7.62 -10.07 -8.46
N LEU A 22 -7.03 -8.89 -8.68
CA LEU A 22 -5.91 -8.43 -7.87
C LEU A 22 -6.31 -8.27 -6.40
N ALA A 23 -7.54 -7.90 -6.08
CA ALA A 23 -7.99 -7.79 -4.70
C ALA A 23 -8.19 -9.15 -3.99
N MET A 24 -8.17 -10.28 -4.71
CA MET A 24 -8.32 -11.61 -4.10
C MET A 24 -7.10 -11.99 -3.26
N SER A 25 -7.33 -12.55 -2.07
CA SER A 25 -6.26 -12.96 -1.14
C SER A 25 -5.24 -13.90 -1.78
N ALA A 26 -5.70 -14.92 -2.53
CA ALA A 26 -4.81 -15.87 -3.19
C ALA A 26 -3.88 -15.20 -4.24
N VAL A 27 -4.39 -14.18 -4.94
CA VAL A 27 -3.60 -13.41 -5.92
C VAL A 27 -2.62 -12.49 -5.20
N GLN A 28 -3.05 -11.80 -4.14
CA GLN A 28 -2.17 -10.98 -3.30
C GLN A 28 -1.02 -11.81 -2.70
N GLU A 29 -1.33 -12.99 -2.16
CA GLU A 29 -0.33 -13.92 -1.63
C GLU A 29 0.66 -14.38 -2.69
N ALA A 30 0.18 -14.69 -3.89
CA ALA A 30 1.06 -15.05 -5.00
C ALA A 30 1.99 -13.89 -5.37
N ILE A 31 1.47 -12.66 -5.49
CA ILE A 31 2.28 -11.49 -5.84
C ILE A 31 3.31 -11.17 -4.77
N LYS A 32 2.95 -11.25 -3.48
CA LYS A 32 3.87 -10.98 -2.36
C LYS A 32 5.11 -11.87 -2.35
N LYS A 33 5.07 -13.05 -2.98
CA LYS A 33 6.26 -13.93 -3.14
C LYS A 33 7.29 -13.38 -4.13
N TYR A 34 6.90 -12.46 -5.00
CA TYR A 34 7.73 -11.94 -6.08
C TYR A 34 7.98 -10.42 -5.97
N VAL A 35 7.41 -9.75 -4.96
CA VAL A 35 7.55 -8.31 -4.77
C VAL A 35 8.26 -8.04 -3.46
N ALA A 36 9.44 -7.44 -3.54
CA ALA A 36 10.13 -6.91 -2.37
C ALA A 36 9.49 -5.59 -1.93
N VAL A 37 9.00 -5.55 -0.70
CA VAL A 37 8.53 -4.32 -0.06
C VAL A 37 9.51 -3.96 1.06
N PRO A 38 10.01 -2.71 1.10
CA PRO A 38 10.87 -2.24 2.18
C PRO A 38 10.17 -2.36 3.53
N GLU A 39 10.78 -3.08 4.47
CA GLU A 39 10.22 -3.28 5.80
C GLU A 39 10.19 -1.98 6.61
N LYS A 40 11.28 -1.20 6.55
CA LYS A 40 11.45 0.05 7.30
C LYS A 40 11.51 1.24 6.36
N ILE A 41 10.74 2.28 6.69
CA ILE A 41 10.65 3.53 5.94
C ILE A 41 10.86 4.72 6.87
N LEU A 42 11.74 5.64 6.46
CA LEU A 42 11.81 6.98 7.01
C LEU A 42 10.78 7.86 6.30
N ILE A 43 9.78 8.34 7.03
CA ILE A 43 8.74 9.21 6.45
C ILE A 43 9.35 10.59 6.17
N LYS A 44 9.17 11.09 4.96
CA LYS A 44 9.64 12.42 4.53
C LYS A 44 8.51 13.36 4.16
N GLY A 45 7.38 12.82 3.72
CA GLY A 45 6.17 13.57 3.43
C GLY A 45 4.93 12.74 3.72
N ALA A 46 3.91 13.40 4.25
CA ALA A 46 2.58 12.82 4.44
C ALA A 46 1.56 13.86 4.00
N ARG A 47 0.84 13.58 2.91
CA ARG A 47 -0.22 14.49 2.44
C ARG A 47 -1.39 14.50 3.41
N SER A 48 -2.26 15.50 3.31
CA SER A 48 -3.50 15.52 4.08
C SER A 48 -4.31 14.25 3.79
N PRO A 49 -4.86 13.59 4.84
CA PRO A 49 -5.78 12.48 4.67
C PRO A 49 -6.98 12.89 3.81
N TYR A 50 -7.43 11.98 2.97
CA TYR A 50 -8.62 12.11 2.14
C TYR A 50 -9.62 11.03 2.52
N GLN A 51 -10.81 11.43 2.93
CA GLN A 51 -11.92 10.51 3.16
C GLN A 51 -12.69 10.32 1.86
N ASN A 52 -12.74 9.08 1.38
CA ASN A 52 -13.52 8.75 0.21
C ASN A 52 -15.02 8.88 0.54
N PRO A 53 -15.80 9.67 -0.23
CA PRO A 53 -17.21 9.91 0.06
C PRO A 53 -18.08 8.65 -0.07
N ASP A 54 -17.69 7.72 -0.95
CA ASP A 54 -18.46 6.52 -1.28
C ASP A 54 -18.16 5.38 -0.31
N THR A 55 -16.88 5.09 -0.06
CA THR A 55 -16.46 3.96 0.77
C THR A 55 -16.29 4.32 2.24
N LYS A 56 -16.29 5.62 2.58
CA LYS A 56 -15.95 6.19 3.90
C LYS A 56 -14.55 5.87 4.41
N LEU A 57 -13.73 5.16 3.62
CA LEU A 57 -12.36 4.85 3.95
C LEU A 57 -11.49 6.10 3.85
N VAL A 58 -10.66 6.30 4.86
CA VAL A 58 -9.60 7.31 4.84
C VAL A 58 -8.40 6.75 4.08
N THR A 59 -7.83 7.59 3.22
CA THR A 59 -6.60 7.30 2.50
C THR A 59 -5.62 8.44 2.66
N GLN A 60 -4.33 8.12 2.75
CA GLN A 60 -3.30 9.13 2.88
C GLN A 60 -2.08 8.75 2.04
N LYS A 61 -1.62 9.66 1.17
CA LYS A 61 -0.40 9.43 0.38
C LYS A 61 0.82 9.76 1.23
N ILE A 62 1.78 8.84 1.26
CA ILE A 62 3.03 8.93 1.99
C ILE A 62 4.20 8.89 1.01
N GLU A 63 5.20 9.70 1.30
CA GLU A 63 6.48 9.76 0.63
C GLU A 63 7.58 9.50 1.67
N GLY A 64 8.49 8.58 1.39
CA GLY A 64 9.53 8.19 2.31
C GLY A 64 10.79 7.70 1.62
N LEU A 65 11.78 7.35 2.45
CA LEU A 65 13.04 6.76 2.02
C LEU A 65 13.20 5.40 2.70
N SER A 66 13.67 4.42 1.95
CA SER A 66 14.20 3.16 2.50
C SER A 66 15.66 3.00 2.14
N GLY A 67 16.44 2.32 2.97
CA GLY A 67 17.87 2.15 2.81
C GLY A 67 18.60 2.22 4.15
N THR A 68 19.81 1.69 4.19
CA THR A 68 20.66 1.66 5.39
C THR A 68 21.74 2.72 5.38
N SER A 69 22.03 3.29 4.21
CA SER A 69 23.03 4.32 3.94
C SER A 69 22.49 5.32 2.91
N ILE A 70 23.29 6.34 2.60
CA ILE A 70 22.94 7.33 1.56
C ILE A 70 23.02 6.69 0.16
N MET A 71 23.90 5.71 -0.05
CA MET A 71 24.18 5.14 -1.38
C MET A 71 23.10 4.14 -1.83
N ASP A 72 22.39 3.49 -0.90
CA ASP A 72 21.29 2.56 -1.14
C ASP A 72 19.91 3.17 -0.84
N ALA A 73 19.87 4.47 -0.52
CA ALA A 73 18.62 5.18 -0.24
C ALA A 73 17.73 5.24 -1.49
N THR A 74 16.56 4.62 -1.41
CA THR A 74 15.55 4.59 -2.47
C THR A 74 14.30 5.34 -2.02
N ALA A 75 13.77 6.18 -2.91
CA ALA A 75 12.50 6.85 -2.70
C ALA A 75 11.34 5.84 -2.80
N VAL A 76 10.45 5.88 -1.82
CA VAL A 76 9.30 4.98 -1.73
C VAL A 76 8.04 5.83 -1.57
N GLY A 77 7.05 5.57 -2.43
CA GLY A 77 5.71 6.16 -2.32
C GLY A 77 4.66 5.08 -2.10
N PHE A 78 3.76 5.29 -1.14
CA PHE A 78 2.65 4.38 -0.89
C PHE A 78 1.43 5.12 -0.37
N THR A 79 0.30 4.42 -0.27
CA THR A 79 -0.95 4.96 0.27
C THR A 79 -1.34 4.18 1.52
N LEU A 80 -1.55 4.89 2.62
CA LEU A 80 -2.23 4.35 3.79
C LEU A 80 -3.71 4.20 3.49
N VAL A 81 -4.30 3.10 3.92
CA VAL A 81 -5.73 2.80 3.73
C VAL A 81 -6.35 2.40 5.06
N GLY A 82 -7.38 3.10 5.48
CA GLY A 82 -8.06 2.86 6.77
C GLY A 82 -7.27 3.34 8.00
N MET A 83 -6.13 3.99 7.78
CA MET A 83 -5.32 4.63 8.82
C MET A 83 -4.74 5.94 8.29
N GLU A 84 -4.32 6.81 9.21
CA GLU A 84 -3.63 8.05 8.92
C GLU A 84 -2.49 8.29 9.91
N LEU A 85 -1.50 9.03 9.45
CA LEU A 85 -0.43 9.59 10.26
C LEU A 85 -0.67 11.09 10.40
N ASP A 86 -0.35 11.62 11.57
CA ASP A 86 -0.26 13.07 11.76
C ASP A 86 0.87 13.61 10.88
N SER A 87 0.51 14.32 9.81
CA SER A 87 1.44 14.84 8.82
C SER A 87 2.55 15.72 9.40
N LYS A 88 2.35 16.35 10.56
CA LYS A 88 3.39 17.16 11.21
C LYS A 88 4.32 16.31 12.05
N ASN A 89 3.76 15.39 12.83
CA ASN A 89 4.52 14.61 13.81
C ASN A 89 5.16 13.35 13.23
N ALA A 90 4.72 12.87 12.08
CA ALA A 90 5.23 11.64 11.46
C ALA A 90 6.52 11.85 10.65
N ILE A 91 6.81 13.08 10.22
CA ILE A 91 7.98 13.38 9.39
C ILE A 91 9.28 13.09 10.17
N ASN A 92 10.26 12.51 9.49
CA ASN A 92 11.56 12.09 10.02
C ASN A 92 11.50 11.02 11.11
N LYS A 93 10.39 10.29 11.21
CA LYS A 93 10.29 9.08 12.04
C LYS A 93 10.38 7.83 11.18
N MET A 94 10.97 6.79 11.77
CA MET A 94 11.02 5.46 11.18
C MET A 94 9.73 4.73 11.48
N TYR A 95 9.18 4.07 10.46
CA TYR A 95 8.04 3.18 10.61
C TYR A 95 8.32 1.85 9.93
N ARG A 96 7.72 0.79 10.48
CA ARG A 96 7.68 -0.54 9.91
C ARG A 96 6.37 -0.76 9.18
N ILE A 97 6.42 -1.25 7.95
CA ILE A 97 5.24 -1.72 7.23
C ILE A 97 4.91 -3.13 7.75
N VAL A 98 3.70 -3.31 8.29
CA VAL A 98 3.28 -4.58 8.90
C VAL A 98 2.32 -5.32 7.99
N GLU A 99 1.34 -4.61 7.45
CA GLU A 99 0.33 -5.19 6.55
C GLU A 99 0.12 -4.31 5.34
N TYR A 100 0.10 -4.94 4.17
CA TYR A 100 -0.11 -4.27 2.90
C TYR A 100 -0.80 -5.17 1.89
N THR A 101 -1.34 -4.52 0.87
CA THR A 101 -1.76 -5.11 -0.40
C THR A 101 -1.13 -4.32 -1.53
N VAL A 102 -1.18 -4.87 -2.74
CA VAL A 102 -0.72 -4.19 -3.95
C VAL A 102 -1.89 -3.98 -4.91
N GLY A 103 -1.90 -2.84 -5.57
CA GLY A 103 -2.89 -2.47 -6.56
C GLY A 103 -2.27 -2.04 -7.88
N LEU A 104 -3.12 -1.78 -8.86
CA LEU A 104 -2.71 -1.16 -10.11
C LEU A 104 -2.39 0.32 -9.86
N GLU A 105 -1.25 0.78 -10.35
CA GLU A 105 -0.91 2.20 -10.34
C GLU A 105 -1.65 2.90 -11.49
N ALA A 106 -2.46 3.90 -11.17
CA ALA A 106 -3.22 4.64 -12.18
C ALA A 106 -2.36 5.76 -12.77
N ASN A 107 -2.31 5.83 -14.10
CA ASN A 107 -1.70 6.94 -14.82
C ASN A 107 -2.65 8.13 -14.79
N MET A 108 -2.38 9.08 -13.90
CA MET A 108 -3.15 10.32 -13.76
C MET A 108 -2.35 11.48 -14.37
N SER A 109 -2.92 12.17 -15.36
CA SER A 109 -2.33 13.38 -15.95
C SER A 109 -3.36 14.50 -15.99
N GLY A 110 -3.03 15.68 -15.43
CA GLY A 110 -3.96 16.81 -15.35
C GLY A 110 -5.28 16.48 -14.64
N GLY A 111 -5.28 15.54 -13.69
CA GLY A 111 -6.48 15.07 -13.00
C GLY A 111 -7.35 14.08 -13.79
N LYS A 112 -6.93 13.70 -15.01
CA LYS A 112 -7.64 12.72 -15.85
C LYS A 112 -6.98 11.35 -15.78
N PHE A 113 -7.82 10.32 -15.75
CA PHE A 113 -7.39 8.92 -15.83
C PHE A 113 -6.99 8.57 -17.26
N GLY A 114 -5.75 8.14 -17.45
CA GLY A 114 -5.19 7.71 -18.73
C GLY A 114 -5.01 6.19 -18.86
N GLY A 115 -5.46 5.41 -17.87
CA GLY A 115 -5.22 3.97 -17.79
C GLY A 115 -4.36 3.59 -16.57
N TYR A 116 -3.92 2.34 -16.54
CA TYR A 116 -2.99 1.84 -15.52
C TYR A 116 -1.57 1.77 -16.09
N SER A 117 -0.58 1.97 -15.22
CA SER A 117 0.83 1.81 -15.57
C SER A 117 1.12 0.35 -15.95
N ALA A 118 1.96 0.19 -16.99
CA ALA A 118 2.46 -1.13 -17.40
C ALA A 118 3.54 -1.66 -16.44
N THR A 119 4.16 -0.78 -15.63
CA THR A 119 5.18 -1.14 -14.66
C THR A 119 4.93 -0.47 -13.32
N GLY A 120 5.34 -1.15 -12.26
CA GLY A 120 5.12 -0.70 -10.89
C GLY A 120 3.75 -1.12 -10.35
N LEU A 121 3.74 -1.48 -9.08
CA LEU A 121 2.53 -1.76 -8.31
C LEU A 121 2.33 -0.64 -7.31
N LYS A 122 1.08 -0.25 -7.12
CA LYS A 122 0.71 0.67 -6.07
C LYS A 122 0.73 -0.05 -4.73
N LEU A 123 1.58 0.36 -3.81
CA LEU A 123 1.58 -0.19 -2.46
C LEU A 123 0.47 0.46 -1.62
N LEU A 124 -0.43 -0.37 -1.10
CA LEU A 124 -1.55 0.02 -0.24
C LEU A 124 -1.31 -0.57 1.15
N VAL A 125 -0.88 0.27 2.08
CA VAL A 125 -0.50 -0.15 3.43
C VAL A 125 -1.69 0.02 4.36
N THR A 126 -2.07 -1.05 5.06
CA THR A 126 -3.22 -1.07 5.98
C THR A 126 -2.78 -1.02 7.45
N LYS A 127 -1.51 -1.33 7.73
CA LYS A 127 -0.95 -1.26 9.07
C LYS A 127 0.53 -0.89 9.04
N MET A 128 0.89 0.09 9.86
CA MET A 128 2.27 0.49 10.14
C MET A 128 2.49 0.69 11.63
N GLU A 129 3.73 0.51 12.08
CA GLU A 129 4.16 0.69 13.46
C GLU A 129 5.34 1.65 13.51
N GLU A 130 5.30 2.65 14.40
CA GLU A 130 6.45 3.54 14.61
C GLU A 130 7.58 2.75 15.26
N VAL A 131 8.77 2.79 14.67
CA VAL A 131 9.97 2.18 15.24
C VAL A 131 10.56 3.15 16.24
N ARG A 132 10.36 2.86 17.53
CA ARG A 132 10.96 3.65 18.62
C ARG A 132 12.36 3.12 18.91
N ASN A 133 13.33 4.02 19.05
CA ASN A 133 14.70 3.64 19.41
C ASN A 133 14.67 2.89 20.75
N GLY A 134 15.04 1.60 20.74
CA GLY A 134 14.99 0.68 21.88
C GLY A 134 14.51 -0.74 21.54
N GLU A 135 13.89 -0.97 20.38
CA GLU A 135 13.34 -2.28 19.99
C GLU A 135 14.27 -3.16 19.11
N ASN A 136 15.53 -2.77 18.91
CA ASN A 136 16.52 -3.55 18.16
C ASN A 136 17.62 -4.15 19.08
N GLU A 137 17.25 -4.79 20.19
CA GLU A 137 18.21 -5.60 20.97
C GLU A 137 17.89 -7.10 20.99
N ASN A 138 16.77 -7.58 20.42
CA ASN A 138 16.47 -9.02 20.44
C ASN A 138 15.72 -9.51 19.18
N ALA A 139 16.42 -9.57 18.05
CA ALA A 139 16.02 -10.40 16.91
C ALA A 139 17.22 -11.22 16.42
#